data_AF-A0A443QCJ5-F1
#
_entry.id   AF-A0A443QCJ5-F1
#
_cell.length_a   1.000
_cell.length_b   1.000
_cell.length_c   1.000
_cell.angle_alpha   90.00
_cell.angle_beta   90.00
_cell.angle_gamma   90.00
#
_symmetry.space_group_name_H-M   'P 1'
#
loop_
_entity.id
_entity.type
_entity.pdbx_description
1 polymer ?
#
loop_
_entity_poly.entity_id
_entity_poly.type
_entity_poly.pdbx_seq_one_letter_code
_entity_poly.pdbx_strand_id
1 'polypeptide(L)'
;MFLLINFSLILVFTALFVGAKEIANPCKNPKIDAIIWSSKLRKNTSLLIFNQNYFYEFDFENEELGEGRRINEVWSQIKTPIDGATALRLLINKTSMKFFEEEIMFFKDPKYWVYKSKEKYDKNEELIRSGIFKFYGVHNNHIHKSLSFTLSRKNPRSPYRTIYTGINNMYFVCGSLERKQIRMNEYEMVIGDPSLNSTDLAPNVNECKSYGKKYGDLIGDVEKRLYMNRLYLIHVNEKALVIAYSDDSGTTFKTVQMKKSHFLMLK
;
A
#
# COMPACT_ATOMS: atom_id res chain seq x y z
N MET A 1 59.94 9.63 -9.32
CA MET A 1 59.60 8.84 -8.12
C MET A 1 58.75 9.66 -7.15
N PHE A 2 57.61 10.21 -7.60
CA PHE A 2 56.68 11.00 -6.77
C PHE A 2 55.19 10.76 -7.13
N LEU A 3 54.92 9.93 -8.15
CA LEU A 3 53.56 9.69 -8.67
C LEU A 3 52.87 8.44 -8.12
N LEU A 4 53.58 7.55 -7.41
CA LEU A 4 53.02 6.29 -6.88
C LEU A 4 52.41 6.42 -5.47
N ILE A 5 52.64 7.54 -4.77
CA ILE A 5 52.19 7.71 -3.37
C ILE A 5 50.73 8.22 -3.29
N ASN A 6 50.21 8.87 -4.35
CA ASN A 6 48.84 9.41 -4.34
C ASN A 6 47.73 8.41 -4.68
N PHE A 7 48.05 7.25 -5.25
CA PHE A 7 47.03 6.24 -5.58
C PHE A 7 46.65 5.34 -4.39
N SER A 8 47.59 5.09 -3.47
CA SER A 8 47.33 4.22 -2.30
C SER A 8 46.46 4.88 -1.24
N LEU A 9 46.52 6.21 -1.09
CA LEU A 9 45.68 6.94 -0.12
C LEU A 9 44.20 7.02 -0.54
N ILE A 10 43.91 7.03 -1.85
CA ILE A 10 42.52 7.02 -2.37
C ILE A 10 41.85 5.64 -2.14
N LEU A 11 42.62 4.55 -2.21
CA LEU A 11 42.12 3.18 -1.97
C LEU A 11 41.82 2.88 -0.49
N VAL A 12 42.50 3.54 0.45
CA VAL A 12 42.21 3.40 1.89
C VAL A 12 40.95 4.17 2.28
N PHE A 13 40.65 5.30 1.63
CA PHE A 13 39.42 6.06 1.90
C PHE A 13 38.15 5.40 1.34
N THR A 14 38.23 4.64 0.24
CA THR A 14 37.06 3.91 -0.28
C THR A 14 36.74 2.63 0.48
N ALA A 15 37.72 2.02 1.17
CA ALA A 15 37.51 0.82 1.98
C ALA A 15 36.85 1.09 3.36
N LEU A 16 36.85 2.34 3.85
CA LEU A 16 36.29 2.68 5.17
C LEU A 16 34.80 3.04 5.15
N PHE A 17 34.18 3.17 3.98
CA PHE A 17 32.73 3.30 3.84
C PHE A 17 32.07 1.96 3.51
N VAL A 18 32.47 0.89 4.19
CA VAL A 18 31.58 -0.27 4.36
C VAL A 18 30.46 0.20 5.27
N GLY A 19 29.45 0.84 4.67
CA GLY A 19 28.28 1.34 5.37
C GLY A 19 27.69 0.21 6.20
N ALA A 20 27.68 0.39 7.52
CA ALA A 20 27.07 -0.57 8.43
C ALA A 20 25.66 -0.89 7.91
N LYS A 21 25.41 -2.17 7.61
CA LYS A 21 24.11 -2.63 7.14
C LYS A 21 23.12 -2.36 8.26
N GLU A 22 22.34 -1.29 8.13
CA GLU A 22 21.34 -0.93 9.12
C GLU A 22 20.35 -2.10 9.24
N ILE A 23 20.36 -2.73 10.42
CA ILE A 23 19.50 -3.86 10.72
C ILE A 23 18.07 -3.33 10.81
N ALA A 24 17.18 -3.96 10.05
CA ALA A 24 15.76 -3.62 10.04
C ALA A 24 15.19 -3.82 11.46
N ASN A 25 14.84 -2.73 12.15
CA ASN A 25 14.23 -2.79 13.47
C ASN A 25 12.98 -1.89 13.50
N PRO A 26 11.78 -2.46 13.29
CA PRO A 26 10.55 -1.69 13.24
C PRO A 26 10.18 -1.09 14.61
N CYS A 27 10.77 -1.59 15.70
CA CYS A 27 10.51 -1.11 17.06
C CYS A 27 11.26 0.18 17.39
N LYS A 28 12.33 0.51 16.66
CA LYS A 28 13.07 1.77 16.84
C LYS A 28 12.23 2.98 16.39
N ASN A 29 11.43 2.80 15.34
CA ASN A 29 10.46 3.79 14.87
C ASN A 29 9.16 3.10 14.42
N PRO A 30 8.20 2.87 15.32
CA PRO A 30 7.04 2.00 15.11
C PRO A 30 5.93 2.64 14.25
N LYS A 31 6.28 3.31 13.16
CA LYS A 31 5.34 3.93 12.22
C LYS A 31 4.99 2.97 11.08
N ILE A 32 3.72 2.63 10.89
CA ILE A 32 3.30 1.86 9.71
C ILE A 32 2.97 2.85 8.58
N ASP A 33 3.72 2.78 7.48
CA ASP A 33 3.52 3.61 6.29
C ASP A 33 2.48 2.99 5.34
N ALA A 34 2.41 1.66 5.28
CA ALA A 34 1.43 0.95 4.45
C ALA A 34 1.17 -0.46 4.96
N ILE A 35 0.05 -1.04 4.53
CA ILE A 35 -0.21 -2.48 4.62
C ILE A 35 -0.72 -3.00 3.28
N ILE A 36 -0.42 -4.27 2.97
CA ILE A 36 -1.04 -4.97 1.84
C ILE A 36 -1.59 -6.30 2.36
N TRP A 37 -2.88 -6.55 2.15
CA TRP A 37 -3.47 -7.88 2.35
C TRP A 37 -3.81 -8.55 1.03
N SER A 38 -2.76 -9.08 0.39
CA SER A 38 -2.89 -9.76 -0.90
C SER A 38 -3.55 -11.13 -0.75
N SER A 39 -4.47 -11.46 -1.67
CA SER A 39 -5.08 -12.79 -1.75
C SER A 39 -4.12 -13.87 -2.21
N LYS A 40 -2.94 -13.50 -2.72
CA LYS A 40 -1.91 -14.43 -3.18
C LYS A 40 -0.88 -14.78 -2.12
N LEU A 41 -0.79 -14.04 -1.01
CA LEU A 41 0.17 -14.36 0.05
C LEU A 41 -0.02 -15.80 0.53
N ARG A 42 1.11 -16.46 0.80
CA ARG A 42 1.16 -17.90 1.11
C ARG A 42 0.19 -18.31 2.23
N LYS A 43 0.09 -17.48 3.28
CA LYS A 43 -0.92 -17.65 4.33
C LYS A 43 -2.00 -16.59 4.16
N ASN A 44 -3.25 -17.00 4.33
CA ASN A 44 -4.39 -16.07 4.30
C ASN A 44 -4.34 -15.05 5.44
N THR A 45 -3.58 -15.35 6.48
CA THR A 45 -3.34 -14.54 7.69
C THR A 45 -2.09 -13.67 7.60
N SER A 46 -1.34 -13.75 6.49
CA SER A 46 -0.19 -12.89 6.26
C SER A 46 -0.59 -11.54 5.70
N LEU A 47 0.10 -10.51 6.18
CA LEU A 47 0.08 -9.13 5.68
C LEU A 47 1.49 -8.69 5.35
N LEU A 48 1.65 -7.83 4.36
CA LEU A 48 2.88 -7.05 4.24
C LEU A 48 2.71 -5.74 5.01
N ILE A 49 3.62 -5.46 5.92
CA ILE A 49 3.68 -4.21 6.70
C ILE A 49 4.90 -3.42 6.23
N PHE A 50 4.70 -2.16 5.90
CA PHE A 50 5.77 -1.27 5.42
C PHE A 50 6.12 -0.22 6.49
N ASN A 51 7.42 -0.05 6.73
CA ASN A 51 7.97 0.90 7.68
C ASN A 51 9.28 1.48 7.13
N GLN A 52 9.27 2.78 6.86
CA GLN A 52 10.36 3.53 6.28
C GLN A 52 10.89 2.92 4.97
N ASN A 53 12.08 2.33 5.03
CA ASN A 53 12.77 1.73 3.90
C ASN A 53 12.57 0.20 3.86
N TYR A 54 11.80 -0.34 4.79
CA TYR A 54 11.67 -1.78 5.02
C TYR A 54 10.23 -2.25 4.90
N PHE A 55 10.07 -3.53 4.61
CA PHE A 55 8.80 -4.25 4.72
C PHE A 55 9.00 -5.58 5.43
N TYR A 56 7.91 -6.08 6.01
CA TYR A 56 7.86 -7.28 6.83
C TYR A 56 6.63 -8.09 6.43
N GLU A 57 6.72 -9.42 6.47
CA GLU A 57 5.54 -10.28 6.45
C GLU A 57 5.09 -10.49 7.90
N PHE A 58 3.84 -10.15 8.21
CA PHE A 58 3.25 -10.36 9.53
C PHE A 58 2.12 -11.37 9.45
N ASP A 59 2.22 -12.45 10.21
CA ASP A 59 1.18 -13.46 10.35
C ASP A 59 0.37 -13.18 11.62
N PHE A 60 -0.84 -12.62 11.46
CA PHE A 60 -1.66 -12.23 12.61
C PHE A 60 -2.30 -13.41 13.36
N GLU A 61 -2.28 -14.62 12.80
CA GLU A 61 -2.79 -15.82 13.49
C GLU A 61 -1.79 -16.31 14.53
N ASN A 62 -0.50 -16.32 14.18
CA ASN A 62 0.58 -16.72 15.08
C ASN A 62 1.23 -15.52 15.80
N GLU A 63 0.83 -14.30 15.45
CA GLU A 63 1.44 -13.04 15.93
C GLU A 63 2.94 -12.94 15.63
N GLU A 64 3.38 -13.52 14.52
CA GLU A 64 4.79 -13.59 14.12
C GLU A 64 5.13 -12.52 13.08
N LEU A 65 6.19 -11.76 13.34
CA LEU A 65 6.78 -10.83 12.38
C LEU A 65 8.02 -11.45 11.73
N GLY A 66 8.00 -11.60 10.42
CA GLY A 66 9.13 -12.09 9.64
C GLY A 66 10.29 -11.10 9.58
N GLU A 67 11.39 -11.55 8.98
CA GLU A 67 12.58 -10.70 8.79
C GLU A 67 12.29 -9.49 7.89
N GLY A 68 12.79 -8.33 8.30
CA GLY A 68 12.64 -7.08 7.55
C GLY A 68 13.54 -7.05 6.32
N ARG A 69 12.99 -6.65 5.19
CA ARG A 69 13.71 -6.52 3.90
C ARG A 69 13.59 -5.11 3.38
N ARG A 70 14.62 -4.63 2.65
CA ARG A 70 14.56 -3.29 2.08
C ARG A 70 13.60 -3.28 0.90
N ILE A 71 12.70 -2.28 0.88
CA ILE A 71 11.74 -2.08 -0.21
C ILE A 71 12.49 -1.98 -1.54
N ASN A 72 13.58 -1.22 -1.61
CA ASN A 72 14.34 -0.98 -2.85
C ASN A 72 15.21 -2.18 -3.30
N GLU A 73 15.40 -3.20 -2.48
CA GLU A 73 16.05 -4.45 -2.92
C GLU A 73 15.08 -5.31 -3.75
N VAL A 74 13.79 -5.18 -3.48
CA VAL A 74 12.71 -5.90 -4.17
C VAL A 74 12.08 -5.03 -5.26
N TRP A 75 11.86 -3.75 -5.01
CA TRP A 75 11.20 -2.80 -5.91
C TRP A 75 12.08 -1.57 -6.09
N SER A 76 13.14 -1.71 -6.88
CA SER A 76 14.22 -0.73 -6.99
C SER A 76 13.81 0.70 -7.40
N GLN A 77 12.69 0.86 -8.09
CA GLN A 77 12.19 2.16 -8.57
C GLN A 77 11.34 2.91 -7.53
N ILE A 78 10.92 2.25 -6.44
CA ILE A 78 10.10 2.87 -5.41
C ILE A 78 10.94 3.88 -4.62
N LYS A 79 10.36 5.05 -4.40
CA LYS A 79 10.91 6.03 -3.46
C LYS A 79 10.37 5.76 -2.07
N THR A 80 11.25 5.64 -1.08
CA THR A 80 10.90 5.44 0.33
C THR A 80 11.08 6.75 1.14
N PRO A 81 10.46 6.88 2.33
CA PRO A 81 9.29 6.11 2.77
C PRO A 81 8.13 6.28 1.78
N ILE A 82 7.30 5.25 1.64
CA ILE A 82 6.07 5.30 0.83
C ILE A 82 4.96 5.99 1.62
N ASP A 83 3.97 6.54 0.92
CA ASP A 83 2.76 7.09 1.56
C ASP A 83 1.66 6.02 1.70
N GLY A 84 1.77 4.94 0.93
CA GLY A 84 0.96 3.75 1.08
C GLY A 84 1.18 2.75 -0.05
N ALA A 85 0.47 1.63 0.05
CA ALA A 85 0.48 0.54 -0.91
C ALA A 85 -0.82 -0.24 -0.81
N THR A 86 -1.18 -0.98 -1.86
CA THR A 86 -2.43 -1.74 -1.89
C THR A 86 -2.36 -2.88 -2.90
N ALA A 87 -3.13 -3.93 -2.67
CA ALA A 87 -3.37 -4.98 -3.66
C ALA A 87 -4.57 -4.61 -4.55
N LEU A 88 -4.37 -4.55 -5.86
CA LEU A 88 -5.45 -4.28 -6.81
C LEU A 88 -6.32 -5.52 -6.98
N ARG A 89 -7.41 -5.57 -6.21
CA ARG A 89 -8.29 -6.73 -6.15
C ARG A 89 -9.74 -6.44 -6.54
N LEU A 90 -10.40 -7.48 -7.04
CA LEU A 90 -11.84 -7.51 -7.33
C LEU A 90 -12.45 -8.76 -6.70
N LEU A 91 -13.53 -8.59 -5.92
CA LEU A 91 -14.35 -9.72 -5.47
C LEU A 91 -15.14 -10.28 -6.66
N ILE A 92 -14.76 -11.47 -7.15
CA ILE A 92 -15.39 -12.12 -8.30
C ILE A 92 -16.48 -13.12 -7.90
N ASN A 93 -16.43 -13.66 -6.68
CA ASN A 93 -17.48 -14.52 -6.15
C ASN A 93 -17.72 -14.15 -4.68
N LYS A 94 -18.92 -13.62 -4.38
CA LYS A 94 -19.30 -13.22 -3.02
C LYS A 94 -19.47 -14.42 -2.08
N THR A 95 -20.03 -15.52 -2.58
CA THR A 95 -20.31 -16.71 -1.76
C THR A 95 -19.03 -17.39 -1.31
N SER A 96 -18.07 -17.58 -2.22
CA SER A 96 -16.77 -18.17 -1.89
C SER A 96 -15.72 -17.13 -1.48
N MET A 97 -16.08 -15.85 -1.46
CA MET A 97 -15.18 -14.73 -1.23
C MET A 97 -13.89 -14.79 -2.07
N LYS A 98 -14.03 -15.25 -3.32
CA LYS A 98 -12.91 -15.37 -4.26
C LYS A 98 -12.58 -14.00 -4.83
N PHE A 99 -11.31 -13.62 -4.72
CA PHE A 99 -10.78 -12.40 -5.29
C PHE A 99 -10.00 -12.69 -6.57
N PHE A 100 -10.12 -11.80 -7.54
CA PHE A 100 -9.16 -11.63 -8.61
C PHE A 100 -8.14 -10.59 -8.16
N GLU A 101 -6.86 -10.91 -8.32
CA GLU A 101 -5.75 -10.01 -8.01
C GLU A 101 -4.62 -10.28 -8.99
N GLU A 102 -4.17 -9.25 -9.71
CA GLU A 102 -3.03 -9.37 -10.64
C GLU A 102 -1.85 -8.48 -10.24
N GLU A 103 -2.11 -7.40 -9.52
CA GLU A 103 -1.18 -6.29 -9.36
C GLU A 103 -1.16 -5.80 -7.91
N ILE A 104 0.00 -5.30 -7.50
CA ILE A 104 0.16 -4.46 -6.32
C ILE A 104 0.60 -3.07 -6.76
N MET A 105 0.18 -2.07 -6.02
CA MET A 105 0.46 -0.67 -6.32
C MET A 105 1.07 -0.01 -5.10
N PHE A 106 2.13 0.75 -5.32
CA PHE A 106 2.80 1.57 -4.32
C PHE A 106 2.68 3.03 -4.71
N PHE A 107 2.63 3.91 -3.73
CA PHE A 107 2.53 5.33 -4.01
C PHE A 107 3.30 6.19 -3.02
N LYS A 108 3.84 7.28 -3.55
CA LYS A 108 4.47 8.38 -2.84
C LYS A 108 4.14 9.64 -3.62
N ASP A 109 3.24 10.46 -3.09
CA ASP A 109 2.60 11.57 -3.79
C ASP A 109 3.66 12.47 -4.48
N PRO A 110 3.48 12.83 -5.77
CA PRO A 110 2.36 12.49 -6.67
C PRO A 110 2.55 11.19 -7.46
N LYS A 111 3.58 10.38 -7.18
CA LYS A 111 3.95 9.23 -8.00
C LYS A 111 3.34 7.91 -7.52
N TYR A 112 3.16 6.99 -8.46
CA TYR A 112 2.86 5.59 -8.17
C TYR A 112 3.65 4.63 -9.05
N TRP A 113 3.74 3.38 -8.57
CA TRP A 113 4.40 2.27 -9.24
C TRP A 113 3.55 1.02 -9.11
N VAL A 114 3.44 0.25 -10.20
CA VAL A 114 2.65 -0.98 -10.26
C VAL A 114 3.56 -2.15 -10.59
N TYR A 115 3.39 -3.23 -9.82
CA TYR A 115 4.13 -4.48 -9.97
C TYR A 115 3.16 -5.65 -9.99
N LYS A 116 3.63 -6.81 -10.44
CA LYS A 116 2.83 -8.03 -10.43
C LYS A 116 2.61 -8.49 -8.99
N SER A 117 1.37 -8.83 -8.65
CA SER A 117 1.07 -9.50 -7.38
C SER A 117 1.53 -10.96 -7.42
N LYS A 118 2.26 -11.37 -6.37
CA LYS A 118 2.84 -12.70 -6.18
C LYS A 118 2.62 -13.23 -4.76
N GLU A 119 2.85 -14.52 -4.59
CA GLU A 119 2.80 -15.18 -3.29
C GLU A 119 3.97 -14.82 -2.39
N LYS A 120 5.13 -14.49 -2.99
CA LYS A 120 6.37 -14.09 -2.33
C LYS A 120 7.15 -13.09 -3.18
N TYR A 121 7.95 -12.27 -2.50
CA TYR A 121 8.76 -11.20 -3.11
C TYR A 121 10.24 -11.38 -2.72
N ASP A 122 10.87 -12.43 -3.26
CA ASP A 122 12.21 -12.85 -2.87
C ASP A 122 13.36 -12.23 -3.66
N LYS A 123 13.04 -11.56 -4.77
CA LYS A 123 14.01 -11.00 -5.71
C LYS A 123 13.52 -9.65 -6.22
N ASN A 124 14.39 -8.96 -6.95
CA ASN A 124 14.02 -7.73 -7.63
C ASN A 124 12.87 -7.98 -8.62
N GLU A 125 11.86 -7.13 -8.56
CA GLU A 125 10.62 -7.17 -9.30
C GLU A 125 10.64 -6.16 -10.45
N GLU A 126 10.11 -6.58 -11.59
CA GLU A 126 10.03 -5.74 -12.77
C GLU A 126 8.84 -4.79 -12.67
N LEU A 127 9.10 -3.50 -12.88
CA LEU A 127 8.08 -2.46 -12.91
C LEU A 127 7.17 -2.67 -14.14
N ILE A 128 5.86 -2.87 -13.92
CA ILE A 128 4.89 -2.98 -15.00
C ILE A 128 4.61 -1.61 -15.59
N ARG A 129 4.34 -0.63 -14.71
CA ARG A 129 4.08 0.77 -15.07
C ARG A 129 4.26 1.69 -13.89
N SER A 130 4.43 2.97 -14.19
CA SER A 130 4.45 4.06 -13.20
C SER A 130 3.81 5.29 -13.79
N GLY A 131 3.38 6.20 -12.91
CA GLY A 131 2.71 7.41 -13.32
C GLY A 131 2.56 8.42 -12.21
N ILE A 132 1.74 9.44 -12.48
CA ILE A 132 1.38 10.49 -11.52
C ILE A 132 -0.12 10.53 -11.24
N PHE A 133 -0.50 10.90 -10.03
CA PHE A 133 -1.87 11.26 -9.68
C PHE A 133 -2.18 12.69 -10.12
N LYS A 134 -3.38 12.90 -10.66
CA LYS A 134 -3.96 14.23 -10.86
C LYS A 134 -5.36 14.29 -10.28
N PHE A 135 -5.53 15.06 -9.23
CA PHE A 135 -6.82 15.30 -8.60
C PHE A 135 -7.57 16.41 -9.32
N TYR A 136 -8.77 16.10 -9.81
CA TYR A 136 -9.62 17.05 -10.50
C TYR A 136 -10.16 18.11 -9.53
N GLY A 137 -10.11 19.38 -9.93
CA GLY A 137 -10.65 20.49 -9.13
C GLY A 137 -9.89 20.79 -7.84
N VAL A 138 -8.76 20.12 -7.58
CA VAL A 138 -7.93 20.37 -6.39
C VAL A 138 -6.69 21.16 -6.79
N HIS A 139 -6.53 22.35 -6.21
CA HIS A 139 -5.36 23.20 -6.43
C HIS A 139 -4.15 22.71 -5.60
N ASN A 140 -2.94 23.05 -6.06
CA ASN A 140 -1.61 22.60 -5.58
C ASN A 140 -1.31 22.72 -4.06
N ASN A 141 -2.22 23.25 -3.24
CA ASN A 141 -2.02 23.49 -1.81
C ASN A 141 -2.58 22.39 -0.90
N HIS A 142 -3.16 21.32 -1.46
CA HIS A 142 -3.76 20.25 -0.68
C HIS A 142 -2.75 19.13 -0.43
N ILE A 143 -2.74 18.60 0.80
CA ILE A 143 -1.96 17.39 1.13
C ILE A 143 -2.84 16.19 0.80
N HIS A 144 -2.41 15.42 -0.19
CA HIS A 144 -3.05 14.19 -0.59
C HIS A 144 -2.37 13.00 0.07
N LYS A 145 -3.19 12.07 0.57
CA LYS A 145 -2.74 10.75 1.01
C LYS A 145 -3.63 9.74 0.32
N SER A 146 -3.14 9.07 -0.73
CA SER A 146 -3.83 7.87 -1.21
C SER A 146 -3.79 6.83 -0.08
N LEU A 147 -4.86 6.09 0.12
CA LEU A 147 -4.94 5.09 1.20
C LEU A 147 -5.08 3.70 0.61
N SER A 148 -5.99 3.54 -0.37
CA SER A 148 -6.20 2.26 -1.02
C SER A 148 -6.91 2.37 -2.36
N PHE A 149 -6.79 1.32 -3.17
CA PHE A 149 -7.38 1.24 -4.50
C PHE A 149 -8.14 -0.08 -4.65
N THR A 150 -9.27 -0.02 -5.35
CA THR A 150 -10.04 -1.21 -5.72
C THR A 150 -10.37 -1.19 -7.21
N LEU A 151 -10.37 -2.37 -7.82
CA LEU A 151 -10.70 -2.54 -9.23
C LEU A 151 -12.20 -2.27 -9.47
N SER A 152 -12.52 -1.78 -10.67
CA SER A 152 -13.91 -1.69 -11.12
C SER A 152 -14.57 -3.08 -11.14
N ARG A 153 -15.82 -3.14 -10.69
CA ARG A 153 -16.60 -4.39 -10.64
C ARG A 153 -16.93 -4.97 -12.01
N LYS A 154 -16.96 -4.14 -13.05
CA LYS A 154 -17.41 -4.56 -14.39
C LYS A 154 -16.32 -5.32 -15.16
N ASN A 155 -15.08 -4.87 -15.05
CA ASN A 155 -13.96 -5.48 -15.74
C ASN A 155 -12.68 -5.26 -14.92
N PRO A 156 -12.04 -6.33 -14.41
CA PRO A 156 -10.80 -6.20 -13.66
C PRO A 156 -9.66 -5.54 -14.43
N ARG A 157 -9.67 -5.64 -15.77
CA ARG A 157 -8.71 -5.01 -16.67
C ARG A 157 -9.13 -3.62 -17.16
N SER A 158 -10.27 -3.13 -16.69
CA SER A 158 -10.69 -1.75 -16.92
C SER A 158 -9.57 -0.80 -16.48
N PRO A 159 -9.41 0.39 -17.09
CA PRO A 159 -8.54 1.44 -16.54
C PRO A 159 -9.19 2.22 -15.39
N TYR A 160 -10.47 1.97 -15.08
CA TYR A 160 -11.20 2.65 -14.01
C TYR A 160 -10.93 2.01 -12.64
N ARG A 161 -10.72 2.84 -11.61
CA ARG A 161 -10.48 2.41 -10.22
C ARG A 161 -11.34 3.23 -9.26
N THR A 162 -11.64 2.64 -8.10
CA THR A 162 -12.15 3.40 -6.94
C THR A 162 -11.01 3.60 -5.96
N ILE A 163 -10.81 4.86 -5.54
CA ILE A 163 -9.73 5.27 -4.64
C ILE A 163 -10.33 5.70 -3.31
N TYR A 164 -9.73 5.23 -2.23
CA TYR A 164 -9.89 5.79 -0.89
C TYR A 164 -8.70 6.71 -0.62
N THR A 165 -8.95 7.96 -0.31
CA THR A 165 -7.89 8.98 -0.16
C THR A 165 -8.22 9.96 0.96
N GLY A 166 -7.20 10.46 1.64
CA GLY A 166 -7.25 11.62 2.52
C GLY A 166 -6.89 12.90 1.76
N ILE A 167 -7.71 13.94 1.91
CA ILE A 167 -7.44 15.30 1.44
C ILE A 167 -7.59 16.22 2.64
N ASN A 168 -6.52 16.89 3.07
CA ASN A 168 -6.51 17.75 4.26
C ASN A 168 -7.11 17.07 5.52
N ASN A 169 -6.71 15.80 5.77
CA ASN A 169 -7.21 14.96 6.87
C ASN A 169 -8.71 14.60 6.81
N MET A 170 -9.40 14.88 5.69
CA MET A 170 -10.73 14.37 5.43
C MET A 170 -10.67 13.20 4.44
N TYR A 171 -11.50 12.18 4.65
CA TYR A 171 -11.51 10.99 3.82
C TYR A 171 -12.52 11.10 2.69
N PHE A 172 -12.12 10.66 1.51
CA PHE A 172 -12.91 10.66 0.30
C PHE A 172 -12.84 9.31 -0.38
N VAL A 173 -13.93 8.96 -1.03
CA VAL A 173 -13.98 7.89 -2.02
C VAL A 173 -14.20 8.53 -3.37
N CYS A 174 -13.26 8.32 -4.28
CA CYS A 174 -13.24 8.96 -5.59
C CYS A 174 -13.27 7.92 -6.70
N GLY A 175 -13.94 8.25 -7.81
CA GLY A 175 -13.72 7.57 -9.08
C GLY A 175 -12.39 7.99 -9.66
N SER A 176 -11.75 7.10 -10.44
CA SER A 176 -10.53 7.45 -11.14
C SER A 176 -10.36 6.65 -12.42
N LEU A 177 -9.50 7.18 -13.29
CA LEU A 177 -9.18 6.61 -14.58
C LEU A 177 -7.69 6.73 -14.87
N GLU A 178 -7.07 5.58 -15.08
CA GLU A 178 -5.68 5.47 -15.50
C GLU A 178 -5.57 5.58 -17.04
N ARG A 179 -4.77 6.53 -17.53
CA ARG A 179 -4.55 6.75 -18.96
C ARG A 179 -3.06 6.78 -19.25
N LYS A 180 -2.66 6.18 -20.37
CA LYS A 180 -1.29 6.30 -20.87
C LYS A 180 -1.13 7.62 -21.64
N GLN A 181 -0.22 8.47 -21.21
CA GLN A 181 0.15 9.67 -21.96
C GLN A 181 1.07 9.29 -23.12
N ILE A 182 0.54 9.34 -24.35
CA ILE A 182 1.23 8.88 -25.57
C ILE A 182 2.59 9.59 -25.75
N ARG A 183 2.66 10.88 -25.45
CA ARG A 183 3.88 11.69 -25.69
C ARG A 183 5.03 11.40 -24.72
N MET A 184 4.72 11.02 -23.48
CA MET A 184 5.73 10.84 -22.42
C MET A 184 6.01 9.38 -22.11
N ASN A 185 5.22 8.45 -22.65
CA ASN A 185 5.21 7.04 -22.24
C ASN A 185 5.02 6.85 -20.71
N GLU A 186 4.45 7.85 -20.04
CA GLU A 186 4.11 7.82 -18.63
C GLU A 186 2.60 7.62 -18.47
N TYR A 187 2.19 7.06 -17.35
CA TYR A 187 0.78 6.95 -17.01
C TYR A 187 0.33 8.14 -16.16
N GLU A 188 -0.94 8.48 -16.28
CA GLU A 188 -1.62 9.46 -15.45
C GLU A 188 -2.86 8.81 -14.88
N MET A 189 -3.09 9.02 -13.58
CA MET A 189 -4.32 8.61 -12.93
C MET A 189 -5.12 9.85 -12.56
N VAL A 190 -6.19 10.09 -13.32
CA VAL A 190 -7.11 11.21 -13.10
C VAL A 190 -8.12 10.80 -12.04
N ILE A 191 -8.26 11.59 -10.98
CA ILE A 191 -9.03 11.27 -9.78
C ILE A 191 -10.12 12.31 -9.57
N GLY A 192 -11.36 11.86 -9.37
CA GLY A 192 -12.49 12.72 -9.02
C GLY A 192 -13.02 13.58 -10.16
N ASP A 193 -12.68 13.27 -11.41
CA ASP A 193 -13.18 13.99 -12.59
C ASP A 193 -14.68 13.67 -12.80
N PRO A 194 -15.58 14.67 -12.75
CA PRO A 194 -17.02 14.45 -12.89
C PRO A 194 -17.41 13.98 -14.30
N SER A 195 -16.55 14.16 -15.30
CA SER A 195 -16.77 13.68 -16.67
C SER A 195 -16.52 12.18 -16.85
N LEU A 196 -15.99 11.48 -15.83
CA LEU A 196 -15.80 10.04 -15.88
C LEU A 196 -17.13 9.30 -16.02
N ASN A 197 -17.14 8.29 -16.88
CA ASN A 197 -18.33 7.47 -17.12
C ASN A 197 -18.75 6.73 -15.84
N SER A 198 -19.83 7.19 -15.21
CA SER A 198 -20.36 6.63 -13.97
C SER A 198 -20.74 5.16 -14.09
N THR A 199 -21.05 4.70 -15.31
CA THR A 199 -21.36 3.30 -15.55
C THR A 199 -20.12 2.41 -15.39
N ASP A 200 -18.90 2.89 -15.66
CA ASP A 200 -17.68 2.07 -15.56
C ASP A 200 -17.07 2.05 -14.15
N LEU A 201 -17.59 2.90 -13.27
CA LEU A 201 -17.18 3.05 -11.88
C LEU A 201 -18.12 2.27 -10.93
N ALA A 202 -17.73 2.20 -9.66
CA ALA A 202 -18.65 1.73 -8.64
C ALA A 202 -19.88 2.65 -8.60
N PRO A 203 -21.10 2.11 -8.37
CA PRO A 203 -22.30 2.94 -8.29
C PRO A 203 -22.10 4.09 -7.30
N ASN A 204 -22.42 5.30 -7.73
CA ASN A 204 -22.30 6.53 -6.93
C ASN A 204 -20.87 6.99 -6.61
N VAL A 205 -19.85 6.55 -7.36
CA VAL A 205 -18.44 6.94 -7.14
C VAL A 205 -17.84 7.53 -8.43
N ASN A 206 -18.38 8.65 -8.90
CA ASN A 206 -17.81 9.45 -9.99
C ASN A 206 -16.88 10.53 -9.43
N GLU A 207 -17.42 11.40 -8.57
CA GLU A 207 -16.69 12.45 -7.87
C GLU A 207 -16.12 11.96 -6.54
N CYS A 208 -15.24 12.77 -5.94
CA CYS A 208 -14.77 12.54 -4.58
C CYS A 208 -15.90 12.83 -3.58
N LYS A 209 -16.43 11.77 -2.96
CA LYS A 209 -17.45 11.89 -1.92
C LYS A 209 -16.80 11.71 -0.56
N SER A 210 -17.04 12.65 0.35
CA SER A 210 -16.58 12.50 1.72
C SER A 210 -17.17 11.22 2.31
N TYR A 211 -16.28 10.35 2.78
CA TYR A 211 -16.65 9.21 3.59
C TYR A 211 -16.66 9.71 5.04
N GLY A 212 -17.84 9.75 5.67
CA GLY A 212 -17.98 10.24 7.04
C GLY A 212 -17.07 9.51 8.03
N LYS A 213 -16.91 10.07 9.24
CA LYS A 213 -16.03 9.62 10.36
C LYS A 213 -16.23 8.17 10.85
N LYS A 214 -16.90 7.29 10.10
CA LYS A 214 -17.25 5.89 10.42
C LYS A 214 -16.05 5.04 10.85
N TYR A 215 -14.83 5.38 10.40
CA TYR A 215 -13.62 4.63 10.72
C TYR A 215 -12.56 5.45 11.48
N GLY A 216 -12.91 6.65 11.97
CA GLY A 216 -11.97 7.54 12.68
C GLY A 216 -10.85 8.09 11.79
N ASP A 217 -9.76 8.54 12.42
CA ASP A 217 -8.57 9.08 11.76
C ASP A 217 -7.72 7.94 11.17
N LEU A 218 -8.15 7.39 10.04
CA LEU A 218 -7.39 6.42 9.25
C LEU A 218 -6.10 7.06 8.70
N ILE A 219 -4.94 6.46 8.96
CA ILE A 219 -3.68 6.92 8.36
C ILE A 219 -3.27 6.06 7.17
N GLY A 220 -3.69 4.80 7.11
CA GLY A 220 -3.28 3.86 6.07
C GLY A 220 -4.43 3.17 5.34
N ASP A 221 -4.10 2.06 4.69
CA ASP A 221 -5.02 1.21 3.94
C ASP A 221 -6.08 0.57 4.87
N VAL A 222 -7.23 0.23 4.29
CA VAL A 222 -8.32 -0.52 4.89
C VAL A 222 -8.54 -1.79 4.07
N GLU A 223 -8.14 -2.92 4.62
CA GLU A 223 -8.18 -4.21 3.97
C GLU A 223 -9.30 -5.09 4.57
N LYS A 224 -10.20 -5.61 3.72
CA LYS A 224 -11.24 -6.57 4.13
C LYS A 224 -11.01 -7.97 3.55
N ARG A 225 -11.23 -9.04 4.34
CA ARG A 225 -11.14 -10.43 3.85
C ARG A 225 -12.00 -11.38 4.67
N LEU A 226 -12.56 -12.41 4.04
CA LEU A 226 -13.19 -13.52 4.76
C LEU A 226 -12.15 -14.58 5.12
N TYR A 227 -12.11 -15.01 6.38
CA TYR A 227 -11.30 -16.12 6.86
C TYR A 227 -12.07 -16.89 7.95
N MET A 228 -12.11 -18.22 7.87
CA MET A 228 -12.85 -19.07 8.82
C MET A 228 -14.30 -18.59 9.09
N ASN A 229 -15.05 -18.26 8.03
CA ASN A 229 -16.42 -17.73 8.09
C ASN A 229 -16.58 -16.37 8.81
N ARG A 230 -15.49 -15.64 9.05
CA ARG A 230 -15.49 -14.29 9.62
C ARG A 230 -15.00 -13.28 8.62
N LEU A 231 -15.65 -12.13 8.56
CA LEU A 231 -15.17 -10.99 7.78
C LEU A 231 -14.20 -10.18 8.63
N TYR A 232 -12.92 -10.23 8.30
CA TYR A 232 -11.89 -9.41 8.88
C TYR A 232 -11.80 -8.05 8.18
N LEU A 233 -11.50 -7.04 8.97
CA LEU A 233 -11.22 -5.67 8.60
C LEU A 233 -9.92 -5.27 9.27
N ILE A 234 -8.92 -4.94 8.47
CA ILE A 234 -7.61 -4.52 8.95
C ILE A 234 -7.39 -3.09 8.48
N HIS A 235 -7.04 -2.21 9.40
CA HIS A 235 -6.73 -0.82 9.07
C HIS A 235 -5.66 -0.26 9.99
N VAL A 236 -5.02 0.81 9.54
CA VAL A 236 -3.99 1.51 10.31
C VAL A 236 -4.47 2.91 10.64
N ASN A 237 -4.31 3.32 11.90
CA ASN A 237 -4.48 4.70 12.36
C ASN A 237 -3.19 5.22 13.00
N GLU A 238 -3.22 6.46 13.52
CA GLU A 238 -2.08 7.09 14.23
C GLU A 238 -1.47 6.24 15.36
N LYS A 239 -2.27 5.35 15.96
CA LYS A 239 -1.95 4.70 17.22
C LYS A 239 -1.64 3.22 17.07
N ALA A 240 -2.24 2.54 16.09
CA ALA A 240 -2.14 1.09 15.98
C ALA A 240 -2.54 0.54 14.59
N LEU A 241 -2.06 -0.68 14.33
CA LEU A 241 -2.72 -1.64 13.44
C LEU A 241 -3.95 -2.20 14.15
N VAL A 242 -5.12 -2.04 13.56
CA VAL A 242 -6.38 -2.53 14.11
C VAL A 242 -6.87 -3.68 13.26
N ILE A 243 -7.00 -4.85 13.87
CA ILE A 243 -7.65 -6.01 13.28
C ILE A 243 -9.02 -6.14 13.95
N ALA A 244 -10.06 -6.09 13.15
CA ALA A 244 -11.42 -6.35 13.60
C ALA A 244 -12.02 -7.49 12.78
N TYR A 245 -12.98 -8.19 13.34
CA TYR A 245 -13.71 -9.25 12.65
C TYR A 245 -15.21 -9.11 12.88
N SER A 246 -15.97 -9.66 11.96
CA SER A 246 -17.42 -9.71 11.99
C SER A 246 -17.89 -11.13 11.70
N ASP A 247 -18.74 -11.64 12.59
CA ASP A 247 -19.44 -12.91 12.41
C ASP A 247 -20.75 -12.72 11.58
N ASP A 248 -21.18 -11.46 11.36
CA ASP A 248 -22.48 -11.07 10.79
C ASP A 248 -22.37 -10.35 9.43
N SER A 249 -21.37 -10.73 8.63
CA SER A 249 -21.12 -10.19 7.28
C SER A 249 -20.80 -8.68 7.22
N GLY A 250 -20.28 -8.12 8.31
CA GLY A 250 -19.80 -6.74 8.41
C GLY A 250 -20.80 -5.75 9.01
N THR A 251 -21.85 -6.23 9.66
CA THR A 251 -22.83 -5.38 10.34
C THR A 251 -22.26 -4.87 11.66
N THR A 252 -21.63 -5.75 12.43
CA THR A 252 -20.89 -5.41 13.65
C THR A 252 -19.47 -5.94 13.58
N PHE A 253 -18.50 -5.10 13.96
CA PHE A 253 -17.08 -5.48 14.02
C PHE A 253 -16.63 -5.55 15.48
N LYS A 254 -16.15 -6.71 15.90
CA LYS A 254 -15.43 -6.93 17.16
C LYS A 254 -13.95 -6.67 16.89
N THR A 255 -13.33 -5.79 17.68
CA THR A 255 -11.90 -5.56 17.55
C THR A 255 -11.15 -6.70 18.22
N VAL A 256 -10.20 -7.32 17.50
CA VAL A 256 -9.18 -8.14 18.14
C VAL A 256 -8.27 -7.15 18.86
N GLN A 257 -8.46 -7.02 20.17
CA GLN A 257 -7.55 -6.22 20.98
C GLN A 257 -6.23 -6.99 21.04
N MET A 258 -5.34 -6.76 20.07
CA MET A 258 -3.95 -7.17 20.22
C MET A 258 -3.44 -6.39 21.43
N LYS A 259 -3.10 -7.10 22.53
CA LYS A 259 -2.69 -6.44 23.77
C LYS A 259 -1.59 -5.44 23.39
N LYS A 260 -1.70 -4.19 23.85
CA LYS A 260 -0.76 -3.10 23.56
C LYS A 260 0.71 -3.49 23.85
N SER A 261 0.91 -4.49 24.70
CA SER A 261 2.18 -5.14 24.93
C SER A 261 2.76 -5.85 23.71
N HIS A 262 2.01 -6.44 22.77
CA HIS A 262 2.57 -7.22 21.65
C HIS A 262 3.24 -6.37 20.56
N PHE A 263 2.74 -5.17 20.28
CA PHE A 263 3.48 -4.22 19.43
C PHE A 263 4.75 -3.66 20.12
N LEU A 264 4.79 -3.70 21.46
CA LEU A 264 5.93 -3.30 22.30
C LEU A 264 6.79 -4.48 22.79
N MET A 265 6.40 -5.73 22.48
CA MET A 265 7.03 -7.00 22.92
C MET A 265 7.65 -7.79 21.76
N LEU A 266 7.75 -7.19 20.57
CA LEU A 266 8.83 -7.49 19.62
C LEU A 266 10.17 -6.90 20.11
N LYS A 267 10.46 -7.07 21.41
CA LYS A 267 11.68 -6.63 22.10
C LYS A 267 12.67 -7.77 22.18
#